data_AF-A0A3Q7T8L9-F1
#
_entry.id   AF-A0A3Q7T8L9-F1
#
_cell.length_a   1.000
_cell.length_b   1.000
_cell.length_c   1.000
_cell.angle_alpha   90.00
_cell.angle_beta   90.00
_cell.angle_gamma   90.00
#
_symmetry.space_group_name_H-M   'P 1'
#
loop_
_entity.id
_entity.type
_entity.pdbx_description
1 polymer ?
#
loop_
_entity_poly.entity_id
_entity_poly.type
_entity_poly.pdbx_seq_one_letter_code
_entity_poly.pdbx_strand_id
1 'polypeptide(L)'
;MTLWEKPNSKTAVTSVCFGYCFITVLVGVRFHWIFCFVLFFFSIVFVPMIENGSWSMTFEERENRRLQEASMRLEQENDDLAHELVTSKIALRNDLDQAEDKADVLNKELLLTKQRLVETEEEKRKQEEETAQLKEVFRKQLEKAEYEIKKTTAIIAEYKQICSQLSTRLETQQAASKEELEVVKGKMMACKHCSDIFSKEGTLKLPAVSREEQGLELDDEKDSLKKQLREMELELAQTKLQLVEAKCKIQELEHQRGALMNEIQAAKNSWFSKTLNSIKTATGTQPLQPPPATQPPKEST
;
A
#
# COMPACT_ATOMS: atom_id res chain seq x y z
N MET A 1 3.88 -159.06 -86.17
CA MET A 1 3.13 -158.51 -87.33
C MET A 1 2.11 -157.56 -86.74
N THR A 2 2.19 -156.24 -86.86
CA THR A 2 2.38 -155.44 -88.08
C THR A 2 2.85 -154.00 -87.78
N LEU A 3 3.75 -153.51 -88.65
CA LEU A 3 3.92 -152.15 -89.22
C LEU A 3 4.18 -150.88 -88.38
N TRP A 4 5.42 -150.37 -88.53
CA TRP A 4 5.87 -149.01 -88.98
C TRP A 4 4.80 -147.99 -89.45
N GLU A 5 4.98 -146.66 -89.43
CA GLU A 5 5.90 -145.68 -88.81
C GLU A 5 5.30 -144.26 -89.02
N LYS A 6 5.34 -143.40 -87.97
CA LYS A 6 5.35 -141.90 -87.87
C LYS A 6 4.35 -140.98 -88.63
N PRO A 7 3.92 -139.87 -87.97
CA PRO A 7 4.67 -138.61 -88.19
C PRO A 7 4.79 -137.62 -86.99
N ASN A 8 5.95 -136.95 -86.99
CA ASN A 8 6.27 -135.55 -86.70
C ASN A 8 5.97 -134.85 -85.35
N SER A 9 7.05 -134.35 -84.74
CA SER A 9 7.06 -133.40 -83.63
C SER A 9 6.82 -131.98 -84.11
N LYS A 10 6.01 -131.19 -83.39
CA LYS A 10 6.19 -129.74 -83.23
C LYS A 10 5.27 -129.23 -82.12
N THR A 11 5.85 -128.37 -81.27
CA THR A 11 5.19 -127.38 -80.40
C THR A 11 4.50 -127.87 -79.12
N ALA A 12 5.26 -128.54 -78.27
CA ALA A 12 5.09 -128.49 -76.82
C ALA A 12 5.65 -127.16 -76.25
N VAL A 13 5.07 -126.00 -76.59
CA VAL A 13 5.43 -124.68 -75.99
C VAL A 13 4.24 -123.71 -75.87
N THR A 14 3.09 -123.99 -76.48
CA THR A 14 2.00 -122.99 -76.63
C THR A 14 0.93 -122.99 -75.53
N SER A 15 0.95 -123.93 -74.59
CA SER A 15 -0.08 -123.98 -73.51
C SER A 15 0.36 -123.31 -72.19
N VAL A 16 1.66 -123.27 -71.88
CA VAL A 16 2.18 -122.61 -70.67
C VAL A 16 2.31 -121.09 -70.85
N CYS A 17 2.55 -120.61 -72.08
CA CYS A 17 2.65 -119.18 -72.38
C CYS A 17 1.32 -118.42 -72.33
N PHE A 18 0.18 -119.05 -72.62
CA PHE A 18 -1.12 -118.36 -72.54
C PHE A 18 -1.57 -118.13 -71.08
N GLY A 19 -1.27 -119.07 -70.18
CA GLY A 19 -1.54 -118.94 -68.75
C GLY A 19 -0.64 -117.89 -68.07
N TYR A 20 0.67 -117.86 -68.39
CA TYR A 20 1.58 -116.86 -67.85
C TYR A 20 1.28 -115.44 -68.38
N CYS A 21 0.90 -115.28 -69.65
CA CYS A 21 0.54 -113.97 -70.19
C CYS A 21 -0.79 -113.45 -69.58
N PHE A 22 -1.79 -114.32 -69.37
CA PHE A 22 -3.04 -113.92 -68.73
C PHE A 22 -2.87 -113.60 -67.24
N ILE A 23 -2.03 -114.35 -66.51
CA ILE A 23 -1.70 -114.07 -65.10
C ILE A 23 -0.83 -112.80 -64.99
N THR A 24 0.12 -112.56 -65.90
CA THR A 24 0.94 -111.33 -65.86
C THR A 24 0.11 -110.10 -66.23
N VAL A 25 -0.85 -110.22 -67.15
CA VAL A 25 -1.83 -109.16 -67.45
C VAL A 25 -2.83 -108.98 -66.30
N LEU A 26 -3.32 -110.04 -65.65
CA LEU A 26 -4.22 -109.91 -64.48
C LEU A 26 -3.50 -109.39 -63.23
N VAL A 27 -2.26 -109.82 -62.98
CA VAL A 27 -1.41 -109.33 -61.88
C VAL A 27 -0.97 -107.90 -62.17
N GLY A 28 -0.63 -107.56 -63.41
CA GLY A 28 -0.32 -106.19 -63.85
C GLY A 28 -1.54 -105.27 -63.82
N VAL A 29 -2.72 -105.73 -64.23
CA VAL A 29 -3.98 -104.99 -64.12
C VAL A 29 -4.40 -104.85 -62.66
N ARG A 30 -4.23 -105.87 -61.80
CA ARG A 30 -4.45 -105.74 -60.35
C ARG A 30 -3.43 -104.82 -59.69
N PHE A 31 -2.14 -104.88 -60.05
CA PHE A 31 -1.11 -103.96 -59.55
C PHE A 31 -1.37 -102.53 -60.01
N HIS A 32 -1.79 -102.35 -61.27
CA HIS A 32 -2.18 -101.05 -61.80
C HIS A 32 -3.45 -100.53 -61.11
N TRP A 33 -4.43 -101.38 -60.83
CA TRP A 33 -5.63 -100.99 -60.09
C TRP A 33 -5.32 -100.66 -58.63
N ILE A 34 -4.43 -101.40 -57.97
CA ILE A 34 -3.94 -101.11 -56.61
C ILE A 34 -3.12 -99.81 -56.62
N PHE A 35 -2.23 -99.62 -57.59
CA PHE A 35 -1.42 -98.40 -57.72
C PHE A 35 -2.29 -97.19 -58.02
N CYS A 36 -3.25 -97.28 -58.94
CA CYS A 36 -4.25 -96.25 -59.19
C CYS A 36 -5.13 -96.00 -57.97
N PHE A 37 -5.53 -97.04 -57.22
CA PHE A 37 -6.33 -96.87 -56.01
C PHE A 37 -5.54 -96.20 -54.90
N VAL A 38 -4.27 -96.56 -54.69
CA VAL A 38 -3.37 -95.92 -53.72
C VAL A 38 -3.09 -94.48 -54.13
N LEU A 39 -2.82 -94.20 -55.41
CA LEU A 39 -2.62 -92.83 -55.91
C LEU A 39 -3.90 -91.99 -55.82
N PHE A 40 -5.07 -92.60 -56.04
CA PHE A 40 -6.38 -91.95 -55.89
C PHE A 40 -6.68 -91.67 -54.42
N PHE A 41 -6.44 -92.62 -53.52
CA PHE A 41 -6.57 -92.42 -52.07
C PHE A 41 -5.58 -91.37 -51.56
N PHE A 42 -4.33 -91.40 -52.02
CA PHE A 42 -3.32 -90.41 -51.66
C PHE A 42 -3.69 -89.02 -52.19
N SER A 43 -4.18 -88.93 -53.43
CA SER A 43 -4.66 -87.67 -54.00
C SER A 43 -5.93 -87.13 -53.34
N ILE A 44 -6.83 -88.01 -52.85
CA ILE A 44 -8.10 -87.59 -52.24
C ILE A 44 -7.94 -87.28 -50.75
N VAL A 45 -7.08 -88.00 -50.04
CA VAL A 45 -6.96 -87.86 -48.58
C VAL A 45 -5.74 -87.06 -48.20
N PHE A 46 -4.57 -87.36 -48.80
CA PHE A 46 -3.31 -86.78 -48.37
C PHE A 46 -3.09 -85.37 -48.92
N VAL A 47 -3.42 -85.13 -50.20
CA VAL A 47 -3.27 -83.79 -50.81
C VAL A 47 -4.17 -82.74 -50.13
N PRO A 48 -5.48 -82.98 -49.90
CA PRO A 48 -6.31 -82.01 -49.18
C PRO A 48 -5.92 -81.87 -47.72
N MET A 49 -5.40 -82.93 -47.06
CA MET A 49 -4.93 -82.83 -45.68
C MET A 49 -3.67 -81.94 -45.57
N ILE A 50 -2.74 -82.04 -46.53
CA ILE A 50 -1.57 -81.15 -46.61
C ILE A 50 -1.96 -79.74 -47.02
N GLU A 51 -2.85 -79.56 -48.01
CA GLU A 51 -3.31 -78.22 -48.41
C GLU A 51 -4.12 -77.54 -47.31
N ASN A 52 -5.05 -78.24 -46.66
CA ASN A 52 -5.82 -77.70 -45.53
C ASN A 52 -4.92 -77.43 -44.31
N GLY A 53 -3.93 -78.28 -44.03
CA GLY A 53 -2.95 -78.06 -42.97
C GLY A 53 -2.04 -76.85 -43.24
N SER A 54 -1.57 -76.71 -44.48
CA SER A 54 -0.77 -75.56 -44.94
C SER A 54 -1.59 -74.25 -44.92
N TRP A 55 -2.84 -74.30 -45.37
CA TRP A 55 -3.78 -73.17 -45.26
C TRP A 55 -4.08 -72.81 -43.80
N SER A 56 -4.24 -73.81 -42.92
CA SER A 56 -4.49 -73.58 -41.49
C SER A 56 -3.28 -72.96 -40.79
N MET A 57 -2.08 -73.47 -41.04
CA MET A 57 -0.82 -72.93 -40.48
C MET A 57 -0.55 -71.49 -40.97
N THR A 58 -0.75 -71.20 -42.26
CA THR A 58 -0.58 -69.84 -42.80
C THR A 58 -1.64 -68.85 -42.32
N PHE A 59 -2.86 -69.32 -42.04
CA PHE A 59 -3.90 -68.51 -41.41
C PHE A 59 -3.55 -68.20 -39.95
N GLU A 60 -3.12 -69.21 -39.19
CA GLU A 60 -2.73 -69.08 -37.78
C GLU A 60 -1.51 -68.16 -37.62
N GLU A 61 -0.50 -68.25 -38.48
CA GLU A 61 0.64 -67.33 -38.51
C GLU A 61 0.22 -65.89 -38.80
N ARG A 62 -0.76 -65.69 -39.69
CA ARG A 62 -1.30 -64.37 -40.01
C ARG A 62 -2.12 -63.80 -38.85
N GLU A 63 -2.92 -64.62 -38.19
CA GLU A 63 -3.70 -64.23 -37.03
C GLU A 63 -2.80 -63.90 -35.84
N ASN A 64 -1.79 -64.73 -35.57
CA ASN A 64 -0.79 -64.46 -34.53
C ASN A 64 -0.04 -63.16 -34.79
N ARG A 65 0.32 -62.86 -36.05
CA ARG A 65 0.92 -61.58 -36.43
C ARG A 65 -0.02 -60.40 -36.16
N ARG A 66 -1.31 -60.50 -36.50
CA ARG A 66 -2.29 -59.44 -36.22
C ARG A 66 -2.49 -59.23 -34.72
N LEU A 67 -2.50 -60.30 -33.93
CA LEU A 67 -2.59 -60.22 -32.48
C LEU A 67 -1.32 -59.60 -31.87
N GLN A 68 -0.14 -59.94 -32.38
CA GLN A 68 1.13 -59.32 -31.97
C GLN A 68 1.15 -57.82 -32.29
N GLU A 69 0.71 -57.42 -33.49
CA GLU A 69 0.60 -56.01 -33.88
C GLU A 69 -0.38 -55.25 -32.99
N ALA A 70 -1.53 -55.85 -32.66
CA ALA A 70 -2.50 -55.27 -31.75
C ALA A 70 -1.97 -55.17 -30.31
N SER A 71 -1.28 -56.19 -29.81
CA SER A 71 -0.65 -56.20 -28.49
C SER A 71 0.38 -55.08 -28.37
N MET A 72 1.27 -54.95 -29.36
CA MET A 72 2.29 -53.91 -29.39
C MET A 72 1.67 -52.51 -29.39
N ARG A 73 0.56 -52.31 -30.14
CA ARG A 73 -0.16 -51.03 -30.14
C ARG A 73 -0.77 -50.72 -28.78
N LEU A 74 -1.41 -51.71 -28.16
CA LEU A 74 -2.01 -51.55 -26.83
C LEU A 74 -0.96 -51.33 -25.74
N GLU A 75 0.20 -51.97 -25.84
CA GLU A 75 1.34 -51.73 -24.96
C GLU A 75 1.84 -50.30 -25.11
N GLN A 76 1.99 -49.80 -26.34
CA GLN A 76 2.38 -48.41 -26.57
C GLN A 76 1.33 -47.42 -26.04
N GLU A 77 0.04 -47.64 -26.32
CA GLU A 77 -1.04 -46.81 -25.78
C GLU A 77 -1.04 -46.83 -24.24
N ASN A 78 -0.74 -47.98 -23.63
CA ASN A 78 -0.62 -48.10 -22.17
C ASN A 78 0.56 -47.30 -21.62
N ASP A 79 1.73 -47.41 -22.26
CA ASP A 79 2.95 -46.69 -21.87
C ASP A 79 2.77 -45.16 -22.02
N ASP A 80 2.14 -44.71 -23.11
CA ASP A 80 1.84 -43.30 -23.35
C ASP A 80 0.87 -42.77 -22.27
N LEU A 81 -0.21 -43.49 -21.96
CA LEU A 81 -1.15 -43.13 -20.90
C LEU A 81 -0.48 -43.13 -19.52
N ALA A 82 0.40 -44.09 -19.24
CA ALA A 82 1.15 -44.14 -17.99
C ALA A 82 2.09 -42.93 -17.87
N HIS A 83 2.78 -42.56 -18.95
CA HIS A 83 3.63 -41.37 -18.98
C HIS A 83 2.80 -40.09 -18.79
N GLU A 84 1.70 -39.91 -19.52
CA GLU A 84 0.82 -38.74 -19.37
C GLU A 84 0.30 -38.61 -17.94
N LEU A 85 -0.13 -39.72 -17.33
CA LEU A 85 -0.60 -39.76 -15.96
C LEU A 85 0.49 -39.33 -14.98
N VAL A 86 1.72 -39.82 -15.15
CA VAL A 86 2.87 -39.45 -14.30
C VAL A 86 3.20 -37.97 -14.48
N THR A 87 3.26 -37.46 -15.71
CA THR A 87 3.52 -36.05 -16.02
C THR A 87 2.46 -35.15 -15.39
N SER A 88 1.18 -35.45 -15.61
CA SER A 88 0.07 -34.70 -15.05
C SER A 88 0.08 -34.72 -13.52
N LYS A 89 0.36 -35.88 -12.91
CA LYS A 89 0.49 -36.02 -11.46
C LYS A 89 1.63 -35.19 -10.87
N ILE A 90 2.78 -35.11 -11.55
CA ILE A 90 3.90 -34.26 -11.13
C ILE A 90 3.51 -32.79 -11.24
N ALA A 91 2.88 -32.38 -12.35
CA ALA A 91 2.43 -31.01 -12.56
C ALA A 91 1.43 -30.57 -11.47
N LEU A 92 0.41 -31.38 -11.19
CA LEU A 92 -0.59 -31.07 -10.16
C LEU A 92 0.00 -30.99 -8.75
N ARG A 93 1.02 -31.79 -8.44
CA ARG A 93 1.73 -31.68 -7.16
C ARG A 93 2.52 -30.39 -7.07
N ASN A 94 3.25 -30.02 -8.13
CA ASN A 94 3.96 -28.76 -8.16
C ASN A 94 3.01 -27.56 -8.03
N ASP A 95 1.83 -27.62 -8.66
CA ASP A 95 0.81 -26.58 -8.55
C ASP A 95 0.22 -26.51 -7.13
N LEU A 96 0.01 -27.66 -6.49
CA LEU A 96 -0.44 -27.74 -5.10
C LEU A 96 0.60 -27.14 -4.15
N ASP A 97 1.86 -27.59 -4.25
CA ASP A 97 2.97 -27.08 -3.45
C ASP A 97 3.10 -25.55 -3.62
N GLN A 98 2.99 -25.05 -4.86
CA GLN A 98 3.04 -23.62 -5.13
C GLN A 98 1.84 -22.86 -4.53
N ALA A 99 0.64 -23.46 -4.53
CA ALA A 99 -0.54 -22.86 -3.92
C ALA A 99 -0.42 -22.82 -2.39
N GLU A 100 0.14 -23.86 -1.78
CA GLU A 100 0.43 -23.93 -0.34
C GLU A 100 1.46 -22.87 0.07
N ASP A 101 2.59 -22.76 -0.65
CA ASP A 101 3.60 -21.72 -0.40
C ASP A 101 3.01 -20.31 -0.50
N LYS A 102 2.17 -20.06 -1.51
CA LYS A 102 1.47 -18.78 -1.67
C LYS A 102 0.54 -18.50 -0.51
N ALA A 103 -0.22 -19.49 -0.05
CA ALA A 103 -1.11 -19.34 1.09
C ALA A 103 -0.33 -18.99 2.36
N ASP A 104 0.81 -19.64 2.59
CA ASP A 104 1.69 -19.36 3.72
C ASP A 104 2.30 -17.96 3.68
N VAL A 105 2.75 -17.51 2.50
CA VAL A 105 3.24 -16.14 2.30
C VAL A 105 2.15 -15.12 2.58
N LEU A 106 0.96 -15.30 1.99
CA LEU A 106 -0.18 -14.40 2.19
C LEU A 106 -0.62 -14.36 3.66
N ASN A 107 -0.60 -15.50 4.35
CA ASN A 107 -0.94 -15.54 5.76
C ASN A 107 0.07 -14.78 6.63
N LYS A 108 1.37 -14.89 6.34
CA LYS A 108 2.42 -14.10 7.00
C LYS A 108 2.26 -12.61 6.74
N GLU A 109 2.03 -12.21 5.49
CA GLU A 109 1.81 -10.81 5.12
C GLU A 109 0.54 -10.22 5.75
N LEU A 110 -0.53 -11.01 5.84
CA LEU A 110 -1.76 -10.65 6.51
C LEU A 110 -1.53 -10.39 7.99
N LEU A 111 -0.78 -11.27 8.68
CA LEU A 111 -0.44 -11.09 10.09
C LEU A 111 0.41 -9.84 10.32
N LEU A 112 1.44 -9.62 9.50
CA LEU A 112 2.27 -8.41 9.56
C LEU A 112 1.44 -7.14 9.33
N THR A 113 0.50 -7.18 8.37
CA THR A 113 -0.37 -6.04 8.08
C THR A 113 -1.35 -5.77 9.21
N LYS A 114 -1.93 -6.82 9.81
CA LYS A 114 -2.78 -6.69 11.01
C LYS A 114 -2.01 -6.09 12.18
N GLN A 115 -0.78 -6.53 12.42
CA GLN A 115 0.05 -5.96 13.48
C GLN A 115 0.33 -4.47 13.24
N ARG A 116 0.75 -4.09 12.03
CA ARG A 116 0.97 -2.68 11.68
C ARG A 116 -0.30 -1.82 11.82
N LEU A 117 -1.47 -2.39 11.49
CA LEU A 117 -2.75 -1.71 11.66
C LEU A 117 -3.00 -1.41 13.14
N VAL A 118 -2.85 -2.40 14.02
CA VAL A 118 -3.02 -2.23 15.47
C VAL A 118 -2.06 -1.17 16.02
N GLU A 119 -0.77 -1.25 15.67
CA GLU A 119 0.23 -0.26 16.10
C GLU A 119 -0.14 1.17 15.62
N THR A 120 -0.66 1.30 14.39
CA THR A 120 -1.11 2.58 13.84
C THR A 120 -2.37 3.11 14.53
N GLU A 121 -3.32 2.23 14.85
CA GLU A 121 -4.54 2.59 15.58
C GLU A 121 -4.24 3.03 17.02
N GLU A 122 -3.30 2.37 17.70
CA GLU A 122 -2.85 2.74 19.03
C GLU A 122 -2.15 4.09 19.05
N GLU A 123 -1.25 4.35 18.10
CA GLU A 123 -0.58 5.66 17.96
C GLU A 123 -1.59 6.76 17.64
N LYS A 124 -2.56 6.51 16.75
CA LYS A 124 -3.65 7.45 16.47
C LYS A 124 -4.45 7.76 17.74
N ARG A 125 -4.81 6.76 18.53
CA ARG A 125 -5.54 6.95 19.80
C ARG A 125 -4.74 7.82 20.76
N LYS A 126 -3.43 7.58 20.88
CA LYS A 126 -2.53 8.38 21.72
C LYS A 126 -2.46 9.85 21.25
N GLN A 127 -2.34 10.08 19.94
CA GLN A 127 -2.34 11.44 19.38
C GLN A 127 -3.68 12.17 19.60
N GLU A 128 -4.80 11.45 19.52
CA GLU A 128 -6.12 12.00 19.84
C GLU A 128 -6.23 12.40 21.32
N GLU A 129 -5.70 11.59 22.23
CA GLU A 129 -5.63 11.89 23.67
C GLU A 129 -4.74 13.10 23.96
N GLU A 130 -3.54 13.18 23.38
CA GLU A 130 -2.64 14.33 23.50
C GLU A 130 -3.30 15.60 22.96
N THR A 131 -3.99 15.51 21.82
CA THR A 131 -4.73 16.62 21.23
C THR A 131 -5.88 17.07 22.14
N ALA A 132 -6.60 16.14 22.76
CA ALA A 132 -7.68 16.45 23.70
C ALA A 132 -7.14 17.16 24.95
N GLN A 133 -6.03 16.67 25.51
CA GLN A 133 -5.35 17.31 26.65
C GLN A 133 -4.87 18.72 26.30
N LEU A 134 -4.26 18.89 25.13
CA LEU A 134 -3.77 20.19 24.67
C LEU A 134 -4.92 21.19 24.50
N LYS A 135 -6.04 20.77 23.90
CA LYS A 135 -7.25 21.58 23.80
C LYS A 135 -7.77 22.00 25.17
N GLU A 136 -7.78 21.10 26.14
CA GLU A 136 -8.24 21.39 27.50
C GLU A 136 -7.31 22.38 28.22
N VAL A 137 -5.99 22.25 28.05
CA VAL A 137 -5.02 23.22 28.58
C VAL A 137 -5.24 24.59 27.95
N PHE A 138 -5.36 24.67 26.62
CA PHE A 138 -5.64 25.93 25.93
C PHE A 138 -6.94 26.58 26.40
N ARG A 139 -8.01 25.79 26.56
CA ARG A 139 -9.31 26.27 27.08
C ARG A 139 -9.14 26.90 28.47
N LYS A 140 -8.47 26.22 29.39
CA LYS A 140 -8.23 26.75 30.75
C LYS A 140 -7.40 28.03 30.74
N GLN A 141 -6.37 28.11 29.90
CA GLN A 141 -5.56 29.33 29.80
C GLN A 141 -6.35 30.50 29.21
N LEU A 142 -7.21 30.23 28.22
CA LEU A 142 -8.11 31.23 27.64
C LEU A 142 -9.06 31.78 28.71
N GLU A 143 -9.74 30.90 29.46
CA GLU A 143 -10.67 31.29 30.53
C GLU A 143 -9.97 32.12 31.62
N LYS A 144 -8.74 31.74 31.99
CA LYS A 144 -7.94 32.50 32.95
C LYS A 144 -7.58 33.90 32.42
N ALA A 145 -7.15 34.01 31.17
CA ALA A 145 -6.83 35.30 30.55
C ALA A 145 -8.08 36.18 30.45
N GLU A 146 -9.22 35.63 30.03
CA GLU A 146 -10.49 36.35 29.99
C GLU A 146 -10.92 36.86 31.38
N TYR A 147 -10.74 36.04 32.41
CA TYR A 147 -11.03 36.44 33.78
C TYR A 147 -10.14 37.60 34.25
N GLU A 148 -8.83 37.53 33.99
CA GLU A 148 -7.90 38.62 34.36
C GLU A 148 -8.18 39.91 33.57
N ILE A 149 -8.57 39.81 32.29
CA ILE A 149 -9.02 40.97 31.49
C ILE A 149 -10.28 41.59 32.11
N LYS A 150 -11.29 40.79 32.48
CA LYS A 150 -12.51 41.27 33.13
C LYS A 150 -12.20 41.96 34.46
N LYS A 151 -11.36 41.35 35.29
CA LYS A 151 -10.91 41.91 36.57
C LYS A 151 -10.19 43.24 36.37
N THR A 152 -9.21 43.30 35.46
CA THR A 152 -8.45 44.53 35.18
C THR A 152 -9.36 45.62 34.63
N THR A 153 -10.32 45.27 33.76
CA THR A 153 -11.31 46.20 33.21
C THR A 153 -12.22 46.77 34.30
N ALA A 154 -12.67 45.94 35.24
CA ALA A 154 -13.46 46.37 36.40
C ALA A 154 -12.67 47.35 37.28
N ILE A 155 -11.42 47.03 37.62
CA ILE A 155 -10.53 47.91 38.40
C ILE A 155 -10.34 49.25 37.70
N ILE A 156 -10.13 49.25 36.38
CA ILE A 156 -9.99 50.49 35.60
C ILE A 156 -11.29 51.32 35.64
N ALA A 157 -12.45 50.68 35.55
CA ALA A 157 -13.73 51.36 35.62
C ALA A 157 -13.95 52.00 37.00
N GLU A 158 -13.66 51.28 38.08
CA GLU A 158 -13.72 51.79 39.46
C GLU A 158 -12.75 52.94 39.68
N TYR A 159 -11.51 52.83 39.21
CA TYR A 159 -10.52 53.90 39.29
C TYR A 159 -11.02 55.17 38.59
N LYS A 160 -11.53 55.06 37.36
CA LYS A 160 -12.11 56.19 36.61
C LYS A 160 -13.29 56.81 37.35
N GLN A 161 -14.13 56.00 37.98
CA GLN A 161 -15.25 56.48 38.79
C GLN A 161 -14.76 57.28 40.00
N ILE A 162 -13.75 56.79 40.73
CA ILE A 162 -13.15 57.50 41.85
C ILE A 162 -12.57 58.84 41.38
N CYS A 163 -11.80 58.85 40.28
CA CYS A 163 -11.26 60.08 39.70
C CYS A 163 -12.37 61.09 39.39
N SER A 164 -13.44 60.65 38.72
CA SER A 164 -14.59 61.52 38.42
C SER A 164 -15.23 62.08 39.69
N GLN A 165 -15.42 61.25 40.72
CA GLN A 165 -16.00 61.70 42.00
C GLN A 165 -15.11 62.72 42.71
N LEU A 166 -13.79 62.50 42.72
CA LEU A 166 -12.82 63.42 43.30
C LEU A 166 -12.80 64.75 42.54
N SER A 167 -12.81 64.73 41.21
CA SER A 167 -12.90 65.94 40.38
C SER A 167 -14.17 66.75 40.68
N THR A 168 -15.34 66.10 40.73
CA THR A 168 -16.60 66.80 41.07
C THR A 168 -16.58 67.38 42.48
N ARG A 169 -16.04 66.65 43.48
CA ARG A 169 -15.90 67.18 44.85
C ARG A 169 -14.97 68.38 44.90
N LEU A 170 -13.85 68.32 44.21
CA LEU A 170 -12.88 69.41 44.14
C LEU A 170 -13.50 70.67 43.51
N GLU A 171 -14.18 70.52 42.37
CA GLU A 171 -14.88 71.62 41.69
C GLU A 171 -15.96 72.25 42.59
N THR A 172 -16.75 71.41 43.29
CA THR A 172 -17.79 71.88 44.21
C THR A 172 -17.18 72.68 45.37
N GLN A 173 -16.10 72.17 45.97
CA GLN A 173 -15.43 72.84 47.08
C GLN A 173 -14.72 74.12 46.66
N GLN A 174 -14.12 74.14 45.46
CA GLN A 174 -13.52 75.34 44.88
C GLN A 174 -14.58 76.40 44.56
N ALA A 175 -15.75 76.00 44.05
CA ALA A 175 -16.87 76.90 43.82
C ALA A 175 -17.42 77.49 45.13
N ALA A 176 -17.65 76.66 46.15
CA ALA A 176 -18.10 77.09 47.46
C ALA A 176 -17.10 78.04 48.14
N SER A 177 -15.81 77.71 48.13
CA SER A 177 -14.76 78.57 48.69
C SER A 177 -14.66 79.91 47.95
N LYS A 178 -14.80 79.90 46.62
CA LYS A 178 -14.83 81.12 45.80
C LYS A 178 -16.05 81.98 46.12
N GLU A 179 -17.22 81.38 46.31
CA GLU A 179 -18.44 82.09 46.71
C GLU A 179 -18.29 82.71 48.11
N GLU A 180 -17.81 81.95 49.10
CA GLU A 180 -17.52 82.48 50.43
C GLU A 180 -16.52 83.64 50.39
N LEU A 181 -15.47 83.52 49.57
CA LEU A 181 -14.49 84.58 49.37
C LEU A 181 -15.12 85.84 48.77
N GLU A 182 -15.99 85.71 47.77
CA GLU A 182 -16.72 86.85 47.19
C GLU A 182 -17.71 87.47 48.20
N VAL A 183 -18.33 86.68 49.08
CA VAL A 183 -19.15 87.20 50.19
C VAL A 183 -18.30 88.00 51.18
N VAL A 184 -17.16 87.46 51.61
CA VAL A 184 -16.23 88.15 52.51
C VAL A 184 -15.73 89.45 51.88
N LYS A 185 -15.33 89.39 50.61
CA LYS A 185 -14.91 90.53 49.82
C LYS A 185 -16.01 91.57 49.69
N GLY A 186 -17.25 91.17 49.41
CA GLY A 186 -18.41 92.06 49.39
C GLY A 186 -18.60 92.80 50.71
N LYS A 187 -18.50 92.08 51.84
CA LYS A 187 -18.56 92.69 53.19
C LYS A 187 -17.37 93.62 53.46
N MET A 188 -16.16 93.25 53.04
CA MET A 188 -14.95 94.05 53.18
C MET A 188 -15.05 95.38 52.41
N MET A 189 -15.53 95.33 51.15
CA MET A 189 -15.72 96.53 50.32
C MET A 189 -16.88 97.41 50.80
N ALA A 190 -17.84 96.87 51.54
CA ALA A 190 -18.92 97.65 52.17
C ALA A 190 -18.45 98.45 53.41
N CYS A 191 -17.28 98.13 53.97
CA CYS A 191 -16.70 98.85 55.10
C CYS A 191 -15.81 100.02 54.61
N LYS A 192 -16.12 101.25 55.06
CA LYS A 192 -15.42 102.48 54.63
C LYS A 192 -13.92 102.49 54.97
N HIS A 193 -13.50 101.91 56.10
CA HIS A 193 -12.09 101.90 56.50
C HIS A 193 -11.29 100.77 55.81
N CYS A 194 -11.93 99.63 55.53
CA CYS A 194 -11.27 98.48 54.90
C CYS A 194 -11.11 98.65 53.38
N SER A 195 -12.03 99.34 52.73
CA SER A 195 -11.98 99.57 51.27
C SER A 195 -10.79 100.40 50.80
N ASP A 196 -10.15 101.18 51.68
CA ASP A 196 -8.98 102.00 51.34
C ASP A 196 -7.65 101.24 51.50
N ILE A 197 -7.64 100.19 52.34
CA ILE A 197 -6.45 99.39 52.68
C ILE A 197 -6.28 98.19 51.72
N PHE A 198 -7.39 97.63 51.23
CA PHE A 198 -7.41 96.45 50.37
C PHE A 198 -7.88 96.78 48.95
N SER A 199 -7.29 96.13 47.93
CA SER A 199 -7.76 96.28 46.54
C SER A 199 -9.02 95.46 46.25
N LYS A 200 -9.65 95.70 45.09
CA LYS A 200 -10.78 94.92 44.57
C LYS A 200 -10.44 93.45 44.30
N GLU A 201 -9.19 93.04 44.47
CA GLU A 201 -8.70 91.68 44.30
C GLU A 201 -8.40 91.00 45.65
N GLY A 202 -8.61 91.69 46.78
CA GLY A 202 -8.37 91.16 48.12
C GLY A 202 -6.93 91.28 48.63
N THR A 203 -6.05 91.95 47.87
CA THR A 203 -4.62 92.07 48.21
C THR A 203 -4.35 93.34 49.01
N LEU A 204 -3.50 93.22 50.05
CA LEU A 204 -2.95 94.34 50.80
C LEU A 204 -2.03 95.18 49.91
N LYS A 205 -2.21 96.50 49.90
CA LYS A 205 -1.23 97.42 49.30
C LYS A 205 -0.05 97.62 50.25
N LEU A 206 0.93 96.71 50.23
CA LEU A 206 2.19 96.82 50.99
C LEU A 206 3.42 96.65 50.07
N PRO A 207 4.52 97.41 50.28
CA PRO A 207 5.78 97.22 49.55
C PRO A 207 6.47 95.90 49.95
N ALA A 208 7.15 95.29 48.98
CA ALA A 208 7.81 94.00 49.08
C ALA A 208 8.82 93.91 50.26
N VAL A 209 8.72 92.83 51.04
CA VAL A 209 9.78 92.37 51.96
C VAL A 209 10.04 90.89 51.69
N SER A 210 11.35 90.60 51.61
CA SER A 210 12.05 89.37 51.29
C SER A 210 11.70 88.19 52.21
N ARG A 211 11.62 86.99 51.62
CA ARG A 211 11.46 85.71 52.32
C ARG A 211 12.62 84.80 51.91
N GLU A 212 13.74 84.95 52.61
CA GLU A 212 14.95 84.12 52.48
C GLU A 212 15.10 83.28 53.75
N GLU A 213 14.21 82.31 53.99
CA GLU A 213 14.40 81.34 55.09
C GLU A 213 13.68 80.01 54.85
N GLN A 214 13.46 79.65 53.58
CA GLN A 214 12.93 78.33 53.17
C GLN A 214 13.85 77.57 52.20
N GLY A 215 15.05 78.10 51.94
CA GLY A 215 15.93 77.59 50.89
C GLY A 215 16.66 76.28 51.21
N LEU A 216 16.72 75.85 52.47
CA LEU A 216 17.52 74.68 52.87
C LEU A 216 16.71 73.37 52.81
N GLU A 217 15.47 73.34 53.31
CA GLU A 217 14.60 72.14 53.25
C GLU A 217 14.14 71.81 51.81
N LEU A 218 13.94 72.83 50.96
CA LEU A 218 13.53 72.66 49.56
C LEU A 218 14.63 72.07 48.67
N ASP A 219 15.91 72.25 49.03
CA ASP A 219 17.02 71.74 48.22
C ASP A 219 17.23 70.23 48.45
N ASP A 220 17.05 69.76 49.69
CA ASP A 220 17.09 68.33 50.04
C ASP A 220 15.92 67.55 49.40
N GLU A 221 14.71 68.10 49.41
CA GLU A 221 13.54 67.47 48.76
C GLU A 221 13.70 67.42 47.23
N LYS A 222 14.24 68.50 46.64
CA LYS A 222 14.56 68.59 45.21
C LYS A 222 15.64 67.59 44.81
N ASP A 223 16.65 67.36 45.64
CA ASP A 223 17.70 66.39 45.36
C ASP A 223 17.22 64.94 45.57
N SER A 224 16.31 64.70 46.51
CA SER A 224 15.59 63.43 46.65
C SER A 224 14.74 63.11 45.41
N LEU A 225 13.96 64.08 44.91
CA LEU A 225 13.15 63.93 43.70
C LEU A 225 14.02 63.68 42.45
N LYS A 226 15.16 64.36 42.30
CA LYS A 226 16.12 64.07 41.22
C LYS A 226 16.73 62.68 41.33
N LYS A 227 16.94 62.17 42.55
CA LYS A 227 17.43 60.81 42.76
C LYS A 227 16.37 59.79 42.32
N GLN A 228 15.12 59.96 42.74
CA GLN A 228 14.01 59.12 42.31
C GLN A 228 13.78 59.16 40.79
N LEU A 229 13.91 60.34 40.18
CA LEU A 229 13.82 60.48 38.72
C LEU A 229 14.87 59.62 38.01
N ARG A 230 16.14 59.70 38.44
CA ARG A 230 17.23 58.90 37.88
C ARG A 230 17.04 57.39 38.09
N GLU A 231 16.51 57.00 39.24
CA GLU A 231 16.23 55.60 39.56
C GLU A 231 15.10 55.06 38.68
N MET A 232 14.02 55.82 38.50
CA MET A 232 12.94 55.48 37.55
C MET A 232 13.43 55.46 36.09
N GLU A 233 14.32 56.37 35.69
CA GLU A 233 14.93 56.35 34.36
C GLU A 233 15.78 55.10 34.13
N LEU A 234 16.51 54.64 35.16
CA LEU A 234 17.30 53.42 35.11
C LEU A 234 16.42 52.18 35.01
N GLU A 235 15.37 52.08 35.84
CA GLU A 235 14.39 50.99 35.78
C GLU A 235 13.67 50.93 34.44
N LEU A 236 13.33 52.10 33.87
CA LEU A 236 12.75 52.20 32.54
C LEU A 236 13.72 51.71 31.46
N ALA A 237 14.99 52.09 31.53
CA ALA A 237 16.02 51.62 30.59
C ALA A 237 16.21 50.09 30.70
N GLN A 238 16.23 49.54 31.91
CA GLN A 238 16.35 48.11 32.16
C GLN A 238 15.14 47.33 31.64
N THR A 239 13.93 47.85 31.88
CA THR A 239 12.68 47.24 31.35
C THR A 239 12.64 47.29 29.82
N LYS A 240 13.08 48.41 29.22
CA LYS A 240 13.21 48.53 27.76
C LYS A 240 14.19 47.50 27.19
N LEU A 241 15.32 47.27 27.86
CA LEU A 241 16.29 46.26 27.45
C LEU A 241 15.67 44.85 27.49
N GLN A 242 15.02 44.49 28.60
CA GLN A 242 14.34 43.19 28.72
C GLN A 242 13.25 43.00 27.66
N LEU A 243 12.52 44.06 27.32
CA LEU A 243 11.52 44.02 26.25
C LEU A 243 12.15 43.75 24.88
N VAL A 244 13.29 44.37 24.58
CA VAL A 244 14.02 44.15 23.32
C VAL A 244 14.57 42.71 23.28
N GLU A 245 15.16 42.22 24.36
CA GLU A 245 15.66 40.85 24.45
C GLU A 245 14.54 39.82 24.25
N ALA A 246 13.39 40.04 24.90
CA ALA A 246 12.22 39.19 24.74
C ALA A 246 11.69 39.22 23.28
N LYS A 247 11.63 40.41 22.65
CA LYS A 247 11.22 40.54 21.25
C LYS A 247 12.18 39.83 20.29
N CYS A 248 13.49 39.98 20.48
CA CYS A 248 14.49 39.25 19.69
C CYS A 248 14.35 37.75 19.87
N LYS A 249 14.06 37.27 21.09
CA LYS A 249 13.85 35.85 21.34
C LYS A 249 12.59 35.32 20.64
N ILE A 250 11.52 36.11 20.63
CA ILE A 250 10.29 35.76 19.89
C ILE A 250 10.57 35.69 18.39
N GLN A 251 11.26 36.69 17.82
CA GLN A 251 11.61 36.67 16.39
C GLN A 251 12.48 35.46 16.01
N GLU A 252 13.44 35.10 16.86
CA GLU A 252 14.27 33.90 16.65
C GLU A 252 13.41 32.62 16.65
N LEU A 253 12.50 32.49 17.61
CA LEU A 253 11.58 31.34 17.68
C LEU A 253 10.61 31.30 16.49
N GLU A 254 10.12 32.45 16.02
CA GLU A 254 9.29 32.54 14.83
C GLU A 254 10.05 32.12 13.57
N HIS A 255 11.32 32.49 13.46
CA HIS A 255 12.19 32.06 12.37
C HIS A 255 12.43 30.55 12.42
N GLN A 256 12.77 29.99 13.59
CA GLN A 256 12.93 28.55 13.78
C GLN A 256 11.66 27.77 13.45
N ARG A 257 10.49 28.26 13.89
CA ARG A 257 9.19 27.69 13.52
C ARG A 257 8.97 27.73 12.00
N GLY A 258 9.31 28.85 11.35
CA GLY A 258 9.21 28.99 9.89
C GLY A 258 10.11 28.01 9.14
N ALA A 259 11.35 27.82 9.61
CA ALA A 259 12.29 26.86 9.05
C ALA A 259 11.76 25.42 9.18
N LEU A 260 11.36 25.01 10.38
CA LEU A 260 10.78 23.68 10.63
C LEU A 260 9.49 23.45 9.81
N MET A 261 8.64 24.47 9.65
CA MET A 261 7.44 24.35 8.83
C MET A 261 7.77 24.15 7.35
N ASN A 262 8.79 24.86 6.84
CA ASN A 262 9.29 24.65 5.48
C ASN A 262 9.90 23.26 5.30
N GLU A 263 10.62 22.74 6.29
CA GLU A 263 11.16 21.37 6.27
C GLU A 263 10.03 20.33 6.25
N ILE A 264 9.00 20.48 7.09
CA ILE A 264 7.81 19.61 7.10
C ILE A 264 7.12 19.67 5.74
N GLN A 265 6.95 20.86 5.16
CA GLN A 265 6.30 21.03 3.87
C GLN A 265 7.14 20.43 2.72
N ALA A 266 8.46 20.58 2.76
CA ALA A 266 9.39 19.96 1.81
C ALA A 266 9.39 18.43 1.94
N ALA A 267 9.42 17.90 3.16
CA ALA A 267 9.32 16.47 3.44
C ALA A 267 7.98 15.91 2.97
N LYS A 268 6.88 16.63 3.20
CA LYS A 268 5.53 16.27 2.72
C LYS A 268 5.48 16.26 1.20
N ASN A 269 5.97 17.29 0.52
CA ASN A 269 5.97 17.36 -0.94
C ASN A 269 6.88 16.28 -1.56
N SER A 270 8.00 15.95 -0.91
CA SER A 270 8.93 14.89 -1.33
C SER A 270 8.33 13.49 -1.13
N TRP A 271 7.77 13.20 0.05
CA TRP A 271 7.12 11.93 0.36
C TRP A 271 5.88 11.71 -0.51
N PHE A 272 5.02 12.72 -0.64
CA PHE A 272 3.78 12.62 -1.40
C PHE A 272 4.06 12.42 -2.90
N SER A 273 5.05 13.15 -3.45
CA SER A 273 5.45 12.97 -4.85
C SER A 273 6.15 11.62 -5.09
N LYS A 274 7.01 11.17 -4.18
CA LYS A 274 7.68 9.86 -4.31
C LYS A 274 6.69 8.71 -4.19
N THR A 275 5.74 8.77 -3.26
CA THR A 275 4.74 7.71 -3.04
C THR A 275 3.71 7.66 -4.16
N LEU A 276 3.17 8.81 -4.60
CA LEU A 276 2.22 8.84 -5.72
C LEU A 276 2.85 8.42 -7.05
N ASN A 277 4.10 8.81 -7.32
CA ASN A 277 4.79 8.35 -8.51
C ASN A 277 5.10 6.85 -8.45
N SER A 278 5.55 6.31 -7.31
CA SER A 278 5.74 4.86 -7.15
C SER A 278 4.45 4.06 -7.34
N ILE A 279 3.31 4.53 -6.84
CA ILE A 279 2.00 3.87 -7.03
C ILE A 279 1.57 3.94 -8.50
N LYS A 280 1.80 5.07 -9.18
CA LYS A 280 1.47 5.24 -10.60
C LYS A 280 2.34 4.36 -11.51
N THR A 281 3.60 4.07 -11.14
CA THR A 281 4.44 3.12 -11.86
C THR A 281 4.09 1.66 -11.55
N ALA A 282 3.66 1.35 -10.32
CA ALA A 282 3.21 0.01 -9.93
C ALA A 282 1.83 -0.38 -10.49
N THR A 283 0.98 0.59 -10.83
CA THR A 283 -0.35 0.38 -11.44
C THR A 283 -0.38 0.73 -12.93
N GLY A 284 0.80 0.90 -13.55
CA GLY A 284 0.92 1.19 -14.98
C GLY A 284 0.59 -0.03 -15.84
N THR A 285 -0.67 -0.21 -16.20
CA THR A 285 -1.05 -0.87 -17.46
C THR A 285 -0.26 -0.22 -18.60
N GLN A 286 0.60 -1.00 -19.26
CA GLN A 286 1.16 -0.63 -20.56
C GLN A 286 0.01 -0.26 -21.52
N PRO A 287 0.07 0.88 -22.22
CA PRO A 287 -0.70 1.03 -23.44
C PRO A 287 -0.13 0.05 -24.45
N LEU A 288 -0.96 -0.91 -24.90
CA LEU A 288 -0.64 -1.75 -26.06
C LEU A 288 -0.26 -0.86 -27.25
N GLN A 289 0.92 -1.08 -27.80
CA GLN A 289 1.31 -0.53 -29.10
C GLN A 289 0.39 -1.10 -30.19
N PRO A 290 -0.09 -0.29 -31.15
CA PRO A 290 -0.75 -0.81 -32.36
C PRO A 290 0.29 -1.49 -33.28
N PRO A 291 -0.13 -2.48 -34.10
CA PRO A 291 0.78 -3.28 -34.92
C PRO A 291 1.42 -2.45 -36.05
N PRO A 292 2.63 -2.84 -36.52
CA PRO A 292 3.35 -2.11 -37.55
C PRO A 292 2.64 -2.21 -38.90
N ALA A 293 2.34 -1.04 -39.49
CA ALA A 293 1.86 -0.93 -40.86
C ALA A 293 3.01 -1.16 -41.85
N THR A 294 2.78 -2.09 -42.78
CA THR A 294 3.64 -2.41 -43.93
C THR A 294 3.78 -1.18 -44.84
N GLN A 295 5.02 -0.74 -45.10
CA GLN A 295 5.32 0.30 -46.11
C GLN A 295 5.40 -0.31 -47.52
N PRO A 296 4.89 0.36 -48.57
CA PRO A 296 5.29 0.11 -49.95
C PRO A 296 6.53 0.94 -50.34
N PRO A 297 7.21 0.61 -51.46
CA PRO A 297 8.62 0.95 -51.67
C PRO A 297 8.86 2.38 -52.17
N LYS A 298 10.08 2.84 -51.90
CA LYS A 298 10.72 4.06 -52.39
C LYS A 298 10.66 4.18 -53.91
N GLU A 299 10.32 5.37 -54.41
CA GLU A 299 10.80 5.87 -55.69
C GLU A 299 11.77 7.03 -55.48
N SER A 300 12.89 6.91 -56.17
CA SER A 300 14.04 7.78 -56.21
C SER A 300 13.77 9.01 -57.09
N THR A 301 14.15 10.20 -56.64
CA THR A 301 14.82 11.26 -57.41
C THR A 301 15.44 12.24 -56.43
#